data_AF-A0A967MXW6-F1
#
_entry.id   AF-A0A967MXW6-F1
#
_cell.length_a   1.000
_cell.length_b   1.000
_cell.length_c   1.000
_cell.angle_alpha   90.00
_cell.angle_beta   90.00
_cell.angle_gamma   90.00
#
_symmetry.space_group_name_H-M   'P 1'
#
loop_
_entity.id
_entity.type
_entity.pdbx_description
1 polymer ?
#
loop_
_entity_poly.entity_id
_entity_poly.type
_entity_poly.pdbx_seq_one_letter_code
_entity_poly.pdbx_strand_id
1 'polypeptide(L)'
;MYNKKFLGVLTVLFGIGFVLLFTMFWACSSDIVSPIMVEGDLDDPIFTAVRGDVDDMVDSIIHNIHNPLTNPWGFPLDSSDLQDPDTDIWWGPMNPNDSSDYDYSDGWHTMYVIHLTASGSEIFYDSMSFLIDGRPLQNNFAGIDEIKYRGSYSLDNSTANEDITLDFLTRADISDVDTYVASASGTGEIIITRSYGQYGSDVTEEFDFDITFGEVELTRNFLFDWDYYSRVDGLIESNLTYTVETTNGDDTNIIQQDWIIEITLNGTIAEVKATYNNIQWTFDHSL
;
A
#
# COMPACT_ATOMS: atom_id res chain seq x y z
N MET A 1 -12.64 -60.60 54.45
CA MET A 1 -11.37 -59.89 54.67
C MET A 1 -10.72 -59.64 53.32
N TYR A 2 -10.88 -58.43 52.75
CA TYR A 2 -10.22 -58.07 51.49
C TYR A 2 -8.78 -57.66 51.77
N ASN A 3 -7.85 -58.27 51.04
CA ASN A 3 -6.42 -58.17 51.26
C ASN A 3 -5.93 -56.79 50.78
N LYS A 4 -5.64 -55.88 51.72
CA LYS A 4 -5.22 -54.48 51.45
C LYS A 4 -4.00 -54.36 50.52
N LYS A 5 -3.20 -55.42 50.37
CA LYS A 5 -2.06 -55.46 49.45
C LYS A 5 -2.46 -55.54 47.97
N PHE A 6 -3.62 -56.10 47.65
CA PHE A 6 -4.06 -56.25 46.25
C PHE A 6 -4.67 -54.97 45.69
N LEU A 7 -5.27 -54.13 46.55
CA LEU A 7 -5.89 -52.87 46.14
C LEU A 7 -4.84 -51.82 45.72
N GLY A 8 -3.70 -51.75 46.42
CA GLY A 8 -2.64 -50.77 46.15
C GLY A 8 -1.88 -51.02 44.84
N VAL A 9 -1.65 -52.29 44.47
CA VAL A 9 -0.99 -52.63 43.20
C VAL A 9 -1.89 -52.31 42.01
N LEU A 10 -3.20 -52.51 42.15
CA LEU A 10 -4.19 -52.17 41.12
C LEU A 10 -4.31 -50.65 40.91
N THR A 11 -4.17 -49.84 41.97
CA THR A 11 -4.24 -48.37 41.86
C THR A 11 -3.00 -47.78 41.18
N VAL A 12 -1.82 -48.34 41.41
CA VAL A 12 -0.57 -47.89 40.76
C VAL A 12 -0.55 -48.26 39.28
N LEU A 13 -1.03 -49.45 38.90
CA LEU A 13 -1.12 -49.87 37.49
C LEU A 13 -2.15 -49.05 36.69
N PHE A 14 -3.30 -48.70 37.28
CA PHE A 14 -4.24 -47.77 36.64
C PHE A 14 -3.69 -46.34 36.57
N GLY A 15 -2.96 -45.88 37.58
CA GLY A 15 -2.36 -44.55 37.60
C GLY A 15 -1.28 -44.34 36.54
N ILE A 16 -0.38 -45.32 36.35
CA ILE A 16 0.68 -45.24 35.32
C ILE A 16 0.07 -45.42 33.91
N GLY A 17 -0.94 -46.28 33.76
CA GLY A 17 -1.66 -46.44 32.50
C GLY A 17 -2.39 -45.17 32.04
N PHE A 18 -2.94 -44.39 32.98
CA PHE A 18 -3.64 -43.13 32.67
C PHE A 18 -2.66 -41.98 32.32
N VAL A 19 -1.47 -41.96 32.93
CA VAL A 19 -0.42 -40.96 32.62
C VAL A 19 0.20 -41.21 31.24
N LEU A 20 0.42 -42.48 30.84
CA LEU A 20 0.92 -42.80 29.50
C LEU A 20 -0.13 -42.55 28.40
N LEU A 21 -1.43 -42.67 28.71
CA LEU A 21 -2.50 -42.33 27.78
C LEU A 21 -2.61 -40.82 27.56
N PHE A 22 -2.37 -39.98 28.58
CA PHE A 22 -2.40 -38.52 28.44
C PHE A 22 -1.21 -37.97 27.63
N THR A 23 -0.05 -38.63 27.62
CA THR A 23 1.09 -38.20 26.78
C THR A 23 0.92 -38.51 25.30
N MET A 24 -0.01 -39.39 24.92
CA MET A 24 -0.33 -39.69 23.51
C MET A 24 -1.40 -38.76 22.90
N PHE A 25 -2.09 -37.95 23.73
CA PHE A 25 -3.08 -36.96 23.27
C PHE A 25 -2.53 -35.52 23.22
N TRP A 26 -1.22 -35.34 23.44
CA TRP A 26 -0.53 -34.04 23.39
C TRP A 26 0.64 -34.02 22.39
N ALA A 27 0.59 -34.88 21.39
CA ALA A 27 1.46 -34.87 20.22
C ALA A 27 0.61 -34.84 18.93
N CYS A 28 -0.26 -33.85 18.84
CA CYS A 28 -0.57 -33.24 17.55
C CYS A 28 0.23 -31.94 17.50
N SER A 29 1.54 -32.01 17.24
CA SER A 29 2.10 -30.93 16.45
C SER A 29 1.48 -31.12 15.08
N SER A 30 0.57 -30.22 14.72
CA SER A 30 0.44 -29.88 13.32
C SER A 30 1.81 -29.36 12.94
N ASP A 31 2.70 -30.25 12.48
CA ASP A 31 3.82 -29.86 11.63
C ASP A 31 3.16 -29.26 10.39
N ILE A 32 2.72 -28.01 10.52
CA ILE A 32 2.70 -27.08 9.42
C ILE A 32 4.19 -26.93 9.16
N VAL A 33 4.72 -27.77 8.28
CA VAL A 33 5.99 -27.49 7.63
C VAL A 33 5.70 -26.18 6.92
N SER A 34 6.07 -25.06 7.55
CA SER A 34 6.07 -23.77 6.86
C SER A 34 6.80 -24.02 5.55
N PRO A 35 6.24 -23.63 4.41
CA PRO A 35 6.92 -23.82 3.14
C PRO A 35 8.35 -23.29 3.30
N ILE A 36 9.33 -24.11 2.90
CA ILE A 36 10.72 -23.71 2.96
C ILE A 36 10.87 -22.57 1.96
N MET A 37 10.97 -21.35 2.47
CA MET A 37 11.25 -20.17 1.66
C MET A 37 12.64 -20.28 1.08
N VAL A 38 12.76 -20.03 -0.22
CA VAL A 38 14.03 -20.01 -0.97
C VAL A 38 14.35 -18.57 -1.30
N GLU A 39 15.59 -18.15 -1.04
CA GLU A 39 16.06 -16.82 -1.45
C GLU A 39 16.14 -16.75 -2.97
N GLY A 40 15.48 -15.74 -3.55
CA GLY A 40 15.44 -15.47 -4.98
C GLY A 40 16.66 -14.68 -5.46
N ASP A 41 17.02 -14.85 -6.73
CA ASP A 41 18.05 -14.05 -7.40
C ASP A 41 17.43 -12.74 -7.89
N LEU A 42 18.02 -11.59 -7.53
CA LEU A 42 17.53 -10.27 -7.95
C LEU A 42 17.64 -10.05 -9.47
N ASP A 43 18.44 -10.87 -10.16
CA ASP A 43 18.55 -10.88 -11.62
C ASP A 43 17.58 -11.88 -12.29
N ASP A 44 16.71 -12.56 -11.53
CA ASP A 44 15.68 -13.46 -12.09
C ASP A 44 14.70 -12.66 -12.99
N PRO A 45 14.56 -13.02 -14.28
CA PRO A 45 13.65 -12.35 -15.20
C PRO A 45 12.23 -12.19 -14.66
N ILE A 46 11.72 -13.17 -13.90
CA ILE A 46 10.37 -13.14 -13.33
C ILE A 46 10.26 -12.00 -12.30
N PHE A 47 11.27 -11.81 -11.47
CA PHE A 47 11.30 -10.74 -10.48
C PHE A 47 11.59 -9.38 -11.12
N THR A 48 12.52 -9.31 -12.08
CA THR A 48 12.84 -8.05 -12.75
C THR A 48 11.66 -7.46 -13.52
N ALA A 49 10.70 -8.28 -13.94
CA ALA A 49 9.47 -7.84 -14.60
C ALA A 49 8.54 -7.06 -13.67
N VAL A 50 8.53 -7.36 -12.37
CA VAL A 50 7.64 -6.71 -11.38
C VAL A 50 8.35 -5.66 -10.52
N ARG A 51 9.69 -5.72 -10.43
CA ARG A 51 10.46 -4.87 -9.51
C ARG A 51 10.20 -3.37 -9.69
N GLY A 52 10.19 -2.88 -10.93
CA GLY A 52 10.00 -1.46 -11.20
C GLY A 52 8.66 -0.94 -10.67
N ASP A 53 7.58 -1.68 -10.91
CA ASP A 53 6.25 -1.35 -10.41
C ASP A 53 6.13 -1.48 -8.89
N VAL A 54 6.87 -2.42 -8.28
CA VAL A 54 6.97 -2.50 -6.82
C VAL A 54 7.68 -1.26 -6.28
N ASP A 55 8.79 -0.81 -6.87
CA ASP A 55 9.50 0.41 -6.45
C ASP A 55 8.58 1.64 -6.56
N ASP A 56 7.89 1.82 -7.69
CA ASP A 56 6.95 2.92 -7.94
C ASP A 56 5.75 2.89 -6.96
N MET A 57 5.28 1.70 -6.58
CA MET A 57 4.22 1.51 -5.58
C MET A 57 4.68 1.92 -4.17
N VAL A 58 5.92 1.62 -3.77
CA VAL A 58 6.48 2.09 -2.50
C VAL A 58 6.51 3.62 -2.46
N ASP A 59 7.03 4.26 -3.50
CA ASP A 59 7.07 5.73 -3.57
C ASP A 59 5.67 6.34 -3.51
N SER A 60 4.74 5.77 -4.28
CA SER A 60 3.35 6.24 -4.34
C SER A 60 2.64 6.16 -2.99
N ILE A 61 2.77 5.04 -2.26
CA ILE A 61 2.09 4.89 -0.97
C ILE A 61 2.70 5.81 0.09
N ILE A 62 4.03 5.99 0.11
CA ILE A 62 4.72 6.89 1.04
C ILE A 62 4.36 8.34 0.76
N HIS A 63 4.29 8.74 -0.51
CA HIS A 63 3.81 10.05 -0.90
C HIS A 63 2.40 10.32 -0.38
N ASN A 64 1.48 9.36 -0.56
CA ASN A 64 0.09 9.52 -0.13
C ASN A 64 -0.12 9.51 1.39
N ILE A 65 0.76 8.84 2.15
CA ILE A 65 0.74 8.92 3.62
C ILE A 65 1.19 10.32 4.08
N HIS A 66 2.13 10.95 3.39
CA HIS A 66 2.63 12.29 3.75
C HIS A 66 1.80 13.45 3.24
N ASN A 67 1.22 13.35 2.04
CA ASN A 67 0.52 14.43 1.36
C ASN A 67 -0.51 15.18 2.25
N PRO A 68 -1.34 14.49 3.07
CA PRO A 68 -2.30 15.18 3.93
C PRO A 68 -1.67 16.02 5.05
N LEU A 69 -0.42 15.74 5.43
CA LEU A 69 0.31 16.42 6.49
C LEU A 69 1.10 17.63 5.99
N THR A 70 1.66 17.55 4.78
CA THR A 70 2.49 18.61 4.20
C THR A 70 1.64 19.76 3.67
N ASN A 71 0.43 19.47 3.18
CA ASN A 71 -0.38 20.47 2.50
C ASN A 71 -1.82 20.66 3.04
N PRO A 72 -2.03 20.95 4.34
CA PRO A 72 -3.37 21.21 4.87
C PRO A 72 -4.01 22.51 4.34
N TRP A 73 -3.24 23.37 3.66
CA TRP A 73 -3.68 24.69 3.17
C TRP A 73 -3.77 24.81 1.65
N GLY A 74 -3.19 23.88 0.89
CA GLY A 74 -3.11 23.93 -0.59
C GLY A 74 -4.27 23.26 -1.28
N PHE A 75 -5.44 23.22 -0.63
CA PHE A 75 -6.68 23.14 -1.39
C PHE A 75 -6.69 24.30 -2.40
N PRO A 76 -7.13 24.07 -3.65
CA PRO A 76 -7.28 25.12 -4.63
C PRO A 76 -8.29 26.14 -4.14
N LEU A 77 -7.81 27.12 -3.39
CA LEU A 77 -8.50 28.36 -3.16
C LEU A 77 -8.21 29.25 -4.36
N ASP A 78 -8.81 28.87 -5.49
CA ASP A 78 -9.13 29.79 -6.58
C ASP A 78 -7.94 30.63 -7.09
N SER A 79 -6.80 29.99 -7.38
CA SER A 79 -5.66 30.65 -8.01
C SER A 79 -5.16 29.88 -9.21
N SER A 80 -4.85 30.63 -10.27
CA SER A 80 -4.42 30.25 -11.62
C SER A 80 -3.20 29.32 -11.74
N ASP A 81 -2.66 28.82 -10.64
CA ASP A 81 -1.48 27.97 -10.57
C ASP A 81 -1.74 26.94 -9.46
N LEU A 82 -2.16 25.74 -9.86
CA LEU A 82 -2.16 24.56 -8.99
C LEU A 82 -0.69 24.12 -8.83
N GLN A 83 0.04 24.77 -7.94
CA GLN A 83 1.38 24.32 -7.57
C GLN A 83 1.26 23.60 -6.23
N ASP A 84 1.60 22.32 -6.21
CA ASP A 84 1.99 21.67 -4.96
C ASP A 84 3.28 22.36 -4.48
N PRO A 85 3.27 23.02 -3.31
CA PRO A 85 4.43 23.77 -2.84
C PRO A 85 5.62 22.88 -2.42
N ASP A 86 5.39 21.58 -2.19
CA ASP A 86 6.38 20.67 -1.61
C ASP A 86 6.82 19.53 -2.56
N THR A 87 6.17 19.37 -3.71
CA THR A 87 6.63 18.50 -4.80
C THR A 87 6.98 19.31 -6.05
N ASP A 88 7.93 18.83 -6.85
CA ASP A 88 8.22 19.37 -8.19
C ASP A 88 7.07 19.06 -9.19
N ILE A 89 5.91 18.59 -8.71
CA ILE A 89 4.69 18.41 -9.51
C ILE A 89 4.09 19.79 -9.76
N TRP A 90 4.61 20.42 -10.81
CA TRP A 90 3.93 21.48 -11.50
C TRP A 90 2.72 20.89 -12.23
N TRP A 91 1.49 21.10 -11.74
CA TRP A 91 0.29 20.89 -12.54
C TRP A 91 0.17 21.90 -13.70
N GLY A 92 1.19 22.76 -13.85
CA GLY A 92 1.31 23.75 -14.90
C GLY A 92 0.25 24.85 -14.77
N PRO A 93 0.28 25.85 -15.65
CA PRO A 93 -0.86 26.73 -15.82
C PRO A 93 -2.03 25.88 -16.33
N MET A 94 -3.18 25.94 -15.66
CA MET A 94 -4.40 25.29 -16.14
C MET A 94 -4.66 25.72 -17.59
N ASN A 95 -4.73 24.75 -18.50
CA ASN A 95 -5.15 24.95 -19.86
C ASN A 95 -6.62 25.42 -19.88
N PRO A 96 -7.06 26.12 -20.94
CA PRO A 96 -8.44 26.60 -21.04
C PRO A 96 -9.53 25.51 -20.96
N ASN A 97 -9.14 24.24 -21.13
CA ASN A 97 -10.04 23.09 -21.10
C ASN A 97 -9.94 22.28 -19.80
N ASP A 98 -9.03 22.63 -18.90
CA ASP A 98 -8.92 21.97 -17.60
C ASP A 98 -10.06 22.45 -16.69
N SER A 99 -10.38 21.66 -15.68
CA SER A 99 -11.40 22.01 -14.70
C SER A 99 -10.95 21.65 -13.30
N SER A 100 -11.26 22.52 -12.35
CA SER A 100 -11.11 22.23 -10.92
C SER A 100 -12.38 22.62 -10.19
N ASP A 101 -12.76 21.85 -9.19
CA ASP A 101 -13.84 22.16 -8.27
C ASP A 101 -13.39 21.91 -6.82
N TYR A 102 -13.96 22.68 -5.91
CA TYR A 102 -13.72 22.57 -4.49
C TYR A 102 -15.03 22.74 -3.74
N ASP A 103 -15.30 21.80 -2.83
CA ASP A 103 -16.45 21.84 -1.94
C ASP A 103 -16.06 21.53 -0.50
N TYR A 104 -16.83 22.04 0.43
CA TYR A 104 -16.80 21.59 1.82
C TYR A 104 -18.19 21.17 2.26
N SER A 105 -18.36 19.87 2.51
CA SER A 105 -19.62 19.29 2.93
C SER A 105 -19.39 18.17 3.95
N ASP A 106 -20.27 18.08 4.95
CA ASP A 106 -20.26 17.03 5.98
C ASP A 106 -18.91 16.81 6.69
N GLY A 107 -18.10 17.87 6.81
CA GLY A 107 -16.80 17.82 7.47
C GLY A 107 -15.63 17.39 6.58
N TRP A 108 -15.86 17.28 5.27
CA TRP A 108 -14.84 16.94 4.28
C TRP A 108 -14.59 18.11 3.35
N HIS A 109 -13.32 18.40 3.13
CA HIS A 109 -12.81 19.21 2.04
C HIS A 109 -12.61 18.30 0.84
N THR A 110 -13.35 18.56 -0.22
CA THR A 110 -13.30 17.75 -1.44
C THR A 110 -12.76 18.61 -2.58
N MET A 111 -11.74 18.10 -3.24
CA MET A 111 -11.14 18.70 -4.43
C MET A 111 -11.30 17.73 -5.59
N TYR A 112 -11.61 18.27 -6.76
CA TYR A 112 -11.62 17.54 -8.01
C TYR A 112 -10.86 18.34 -9.05
N VAL A 113 -9.93 17.70 -9.75
CA VAL A 113 -9.16 18.33 -10.83
C VAL A 113 -9.17 17.39 -12.03
N ILE A 114 -9.42 17.95 -13.22
CA ILE A 114 -9.18 17.30 -14.51
C ILE A 114 -8.16 18.14 -15.25
N HIS A 115 -7.06 17.50 -15.63
CA HIS A 115 -6.02 18.06 -16.47
C HIS A 115 -6.00 17.30 -17.80
N LEU A 116 -6.14 18.02 -18.91
CA LEU A 116 -6.13 17.44 -20.25
C LEU A 116 -4.76 17.65 -20.90
N THR A 117 -4.13 16.55 -21.28
CA THR A 117 -2.83 16.58 -21.95
C THR A 117 -3.01 16.33 -23.45
N ALA A 118 -1.92 16.44 -24.22
CA ALA A 118 -1.97 16.14 -25.66
C ALA A 118 -2.19 14.65 -25.96
N SER A 119 -1.86 13.77 -25.00
CA SER A 119 -1.88 12.31 -25.14
C SER A 119 -2.95 11.64 -24.28
N GLY A 120 -3.70 12.38 -23.47
CA GLY A 120 -4.81 11.83 -22.70
C GLY A 120 -5.30 12.77 -21.60
N SER A 121 -5.58 12.23 -20.42
CA SER A 121 -6.13 12.98 -19.29
C SER A 121 -5.64 12.46 -17.94
N GLU A 122 -5.52 13.38 -17.01
CA GLU A 122 -5.24 13.14 -15.60
C GLU A 122 -6.45 13.62 -14.80
N ILE A 123 -6.96 12.77 -13.92
CA ILE A 123 -8.07 13.08 -13.03
C ILE A 123 -7.60 12.86 -11.61
N PHE A 124 -7.83 13.85 -10.77
CA PHE A 124 -7.50 13.82 -9.37
C PHE A 124 -8.74 14.13 -8.55
N TYR A 125 -8.99 13.31 -7.53
CA TYR A 125 -10.06 13.51 -6.57
C TYR A 125 -9.51 13.27 -5.17
N ASP A 126 -9.50 14.33 -4.37
CA ASP A 126 -8.97 14.31 -3.03
C ASP A 126 -10.06 14.72 -2.04
N SER A 127 -10.16 13.99 -0.94
CA SER A 127 -11.08 14.30 0.14
C SER A 127 -10.37 14.22 1.47
N MET A 128 -10.36 15.31 2.21
CA MET A 128 -9.69 15.43 3.50
C MET A 128 -10.66 15.90 4.59
N SER A 129 -10.63 15.27 5.75
CA SER A 129 -11.30 15.75 6.95
C SER A 129 -10.24 16.04 8.01
N PHE A 130 -10.23 17.27 8.52
CA PHE A 130 -9.36 17.68 9.63
C PHE A 130 -10.19 17.70 10.89
N LEU A 131 -9.74 17.01 11.93
CA LEU A 131 -10.48 16.84 13.17
C LEU A 131 -9.72 17.44 14.36
N ILE A 132 -10.50 17.88 15.35
CA ILE A 132 -10.06 18.15 16.72
C ILE A 132 -11.03 17.46 17.67
N ASP A 133 -10.54 16.59 18.53
CA ASP A 133 -11.34 15.80 19.46
C ASP A 133 -12.50 15.08 18.73
N GLY A 134 -12.23 14.57 17.52
CA GLY A 134 -13.19 13.88 16.66
C GLY A 134 -14.24 14.78 16.01
N ARG A 135 -14.05 16.11 16.00
CA ARG A 135 -14.97 17.08 15.35
C ARG A 135 -14.33 17.67 14.09
N PRO A 136 -15.02 17.65 12.94
CA PRO A 136 -14.47 18.21 11.72
C PRO A 136 -14.35 19.73 11.79
N LEU A 137 -13.31 20.24 11.15
CA LEU A 137 -13.00 21.66 11.02
C LEU A 137 -13.06 22.08 9.56
N GLN A 138 -13.49 23.32 9.34
CA GLN A 138 -13.53 23.91 8.00
C GLN A 138 -12.39 24.91 7.74
N ASN A 139 -12.10 25.82 8.67
CA ASN A 139 -11.31 27.02 8.36
C ASN A 139 -10.23 27.37 9.40
N ASN A 140 -9.93 26.46 10.34
CA ASN A 140 -8.93 26.69 11.40
C ASN A 140 -8.18 25.41 11.74
N PHE A 141 -7.12 25.13 11.00
CA PHE A 141 -6.30 23.92 11.11
C PHE A 141 -5.31 23.94 12.30
N ALA A 142 -5.40 24.91 13.20
CA ALA A 142 -4.57 24.95 14.40
C ALA A 142 -5.03 23.91 15.43
N GLY A 143 -4.14 23.00 15.82
CA GLY A 143 -4.40 21.98 16.84
C GLY A 143 -5.14 20.75 16.34
N ILE A 144 -5.08 20.47 15.02
CA ILE A 144 -5.58 19.21 14.44
C ILE A 144 -4.88 18.04 15.11
N ASP A 145 -5.67 17.11 15.66
CA ASP A 145 -5.18 15.87 16.25
C ASP A 145 -5.33 14.68 15.28
N GLU A 146 -6.28 14.74 14.34
CA GLU A 146 -6.56 13.66 13.39
C GLU A 146 -6.86 14.21 11.97
N ILE A 147 -6.36 13.51 10.96
CA ILE A 147 -6.65 13.74 9.55
C ILE A 147 -7.19 12.46 8.94
N LYS A 148 -8.29 12.55 8.20
CA LYS A 148 -8.77 11.46 7.34
C LYS A 148 -8.59 11.86 5.90
N TYR A 149 -7.91 11.03 5.14
CA TYR A 149 -7.58 11.24 3.75
C TYR A 149 -8.19 10.15 2.86
N ARG A 150 -8.81 10.56 1.77
CA ARG A 150 -9.32 9.68 0.72
C ARG A 150 -8.87 10.29 -0.60
N GLY A 151 -7.91 9.65 -1.26
CA GLY A 151 -7.35 10.09 -2.53
C GLY A 151 -7.72 9.14 -3.66
N SER A 152 -7.89 9.71 -4.84
CA SER A 152 -8.02 8.98 -6.10
C SER A 152 -7.29 9.74 -7.19
N TYR A 153 -6.45 9.02 -7.92
CA TYR A 153 -5.78 9.52 -9.10
C TYR A 153 -6.01 8.56 -10.25
N SER A 154 -6.32 9.08 -11.43
CA SER A 154 -6.52 8.32 -12.64
C SER A 154 -5.77 9.00 -13.77
N LEU A 155 -4.99 8.21 -14.52
CA LEU A 155 -4.26 8.62 -15.69
C LEU A 155 -4.69 7.73 -16.85
N ASP A 156 -5.03 8.36 -17.96
CA ASP A 156 -5.16 7.71 -19.26
C ASP A 156 -4.19 8.41 -20.21
N ASN A 157 -3.23 7.68 -20.76
CA ASN A 157 -2.20 8.21 -21.63
C ASN A 157 -1.93 7.27 -22.80
N SER A 158 -2.20 7.76 -24.00
CA SER A 158 -1.98 7.02 -25.26
C SER A 158 -0.88 7.69 -26.07
N THR A 159 0.14 6.90 -26.39
CA THR A 159 1.25 7.31 -27.25
C THR A 159 1.24 6.51 -28.55
N ALA A 160 2.17 6.80 -29.46
CA ALA A 160 2.25 6.08 -30.73
C ALA A 160 2.65 4.59 -30.57
N ASN A 161 3.20 4.19 -29.43
CA ASN A 161 3.76 2.84 -29.23
C ASN A 161 3.17 2.09 -28.03
N GLU A 162 2.44 2.79 -27.15
CA GLU A 162 2.00 2.27 -25.87
C GLU A 162 0.80 3.06 -25.36
N ASP A 163 -0.18 2.35 -24.83
CA ASP A 163 -1.30 2.88 -24.06
C ASP A 163 -1.10 2.51 -22.60
N ILE A 164 -1.18 3.50 -21.70
CA ILE A 164 -1.04 3.32 -20.26
C ILE A 164 -2.26 3.89 -19.57
N THR A 165 -2.88 3.07 -18.71
CA THR A 165 -3.82 3.54 -17.70
C THR A 165 -3.27 3.28 -16.31
N LEU A 166 -3.45 4.23 -15.41
CA LEU A 166 -3.11 4.07 -14.01
C LEU A 166 -4.27 4.58 -13.17
N ASP A 167 -4.82 3.72 -12.33
CA ASP A 167 -5.82 4.06 -11.33
C ASP A 167 -5.24 3.80 -9.95
N PHE A 168 -5.30 4.82 -9.11
CA PHE A 168 -4.77 4.79 -7.76
C PHE A 168 -5.86 5.26 -6.80
N LEU A 169 -6.10 4.50 -5.74
CA LEU A 169 -7.01 4.84 -4.66
C LEU A 169 -6.27 4.71 -3.34
N THR A 170 -6.40 5.69 -2.45
CA THR A 170 -5.85 5.59 -1.09
C THR A 170 -6.85 6.05 -0.06
N ARG A 171 -6.82 5.39 1.09
CA ARG A 171 -7.55 5.76 2.29
C ARG A 171 -6.60 5.71 3.46
N ALA A 172 -6.31 6.85 4.06
CA ALA A 172 -5.48 6.94 5.24
C ALA A 172 -6.24 7.64 6.37
N ASP A 173 -6.10 7.14 7.59
CA ASP A 173 -6.49 7.82 8.82
C ASP A 173 -5.20 8.05 9.62
N ILE A 174 -4.92 9.32 9.91
CA ILE A 174 -3.69 9.79 10.55
C ILE A 174 -4.08 10.43 11.88
N SER A 175 -3.45 10.00 12.96
CA SER A 175 -3.74 10.43 14.33
C SER A 175 -2.49 11.02 15.00
N ASP A 176 -2.70 11.73 16.11
CA ASP A 176 -1.65 12.39 16.90
C ASP A 176 -0.84 13.43 16.10
N VAL A 177 -1.51 14.11 15.15
CA VAL A 177 -0.92 15.10 14.22
C VAL A 177 -0.43 16.38 14.93
N ASP A 178 -1.01 16.70 16.09
CA ASP A 178 -0.59 17.81 16.94
C ASP A 178 0.65 17.48 17.80
N THR A 179 1.13 16.24 17.74
CA THR A 179 2.30 15.78 18.48
C THR A 179 3.58 15.77 17.62
N TYR A 180 4.64 15.15 18.12
CA TYR A 180 5.89 14.97 17.38
C TYR A 180 5.89 13.69 16.52
N VAL A 181 5.02 12.72 16.85
CA VAL A 181 4.92 11.43 16.16
C VAL A 181 3.46 11.18 15.87
N ALA A 182 3.11 11.09 14.60
CA ALA A 182 1.78 10.74 14.15
C ALA A 182 1.75 9.26 13.78
N SER A 183 0.56 8.66 13.83
CA SER A 183 0.34 7.27 13.39
C SER A 183 -0.66 7.25 12.25
N ALA A 184 -0.25 6.67 11.12
CA ALA A 184 -1.07 6.47 9.94
C ALA A 184 -1.49 5.01 9.80
N SER A 185 -2.73 4.78 9.39
CA SER A 185 -3.24 3.46 9.03
C SER A 185 -4.21 3.57 7.87
N GLY A 186 -4.34 2.53 7.07
CA GLY A 186 -5.11 2.66 5.85
C GLY A 186 -5.02 1.52 4.87
N THR A 187 -5.55 1.80 3.68
CA THR A 187 -5.57 0.91 2.53
C THR A 187 -5.27 1.68 1.25
N GLY A 188 -4.72 1.01 0.26
CA GLY A 188 -4.54 1.52 -1.08
C GLY A 188 -4.89 0.47 -2.14
N GLU A 189 -5.19 0.93 -3.34
CA GLU A 189 -5.36 0.09 -4.53
C GLU A 189 -4.64 0.79 -5.67
N ILE A 190 -3.75 0.09 -6.38
CA ILE A 190 -3.05 0.63 -7.55
C ILE A 190 -3.23 -0.36 -8.69
N ILE A 191 -3.87 0.07 -9.76
CA ILE A 191 -4.02 -0.71 -10.99
C ILE A 191 -3.27 0.01 -12.09
N ILE A 192 -2.27 -0.65 -12.66
CA ILE A 192 -1.49 -0.17 -13.79
C ILE A 192 -1.73 -1.10 -14.95
N THR A 193 -2.25 -0.60 -16.07
CA THR A 193 -2.40 -1.37 -17.30
C THR A 193 -1.55 -0.74 -18.38
N ARG A 194 -0.67 -1.54 -19.00
CA ARG A 194 0.16 -1.14 -20.14
C ARG A 194 -0.16 -2.02 -21.33
N SER A 195 -0.43 -1.43 -22.48
CA SER A 195 -0.66 -2.16 -23.73
C SER A 195 0.28 -1.67 -24.82
N TYR A 196 1.05 -2.59 -25.41
CA TYR A 196 2.03 -2.26 -26.45
C TYR A 196 2.22 -3.39 -27.47
N GLY A 197 2.67 -3.02 -28.67
CA GLY A 197 2.97 -3.98 -29.74
C GLY A 197 4.38 -4.56 -29.64
N GLN A 198 4.53 -5.87 -29.72
CA GLN A 198 5.82 -6.57 -29.70
C GLN A 198 5.91 -7.65 -30.79
N TYR A 199 6.81 -7.48 -31.77
CA TYR A 199 7.17 -8.52 -32.77
C TYR A 199 6.00 -9.31 -33.41
N GLY A 200 4.87 -8.66 -33.70
CA GLY A 200 3.70 -9.30 -34.31
C GLY A 200 2.67 -9.84 -33.32
N SER A 201 2.88 -9.62 -32.02
CA SER A 201 1.87 -9.73 -30.97
C SER A 201 1.51 -8.36 -30.40
N ASP A 202 0.32 -8.28 -29.82
CA ASP A 202 -0.04 -7.22 -28.88
C ASP A 202 0.11 -7.81 -27.46
N VAL A 203 0.69 -7.03 -26.55
CA VAL A 203 0.92 -7.40 -25.15
C VAL A 203 0.16 -6.42 -24.28
N THR A 204 -0.58 -6.94 -23.30
CA THR A 204 -1.19 -6.17 -22.24
C THR A 204 -0.70 -6.70 -20.90
N GLU A 205 -0.11 -5.83 -20.11
CA GLU A 205 0.36 -6.11 -18.75
C GLU A 205 -0.53 -5.35 -17.77
N GLU A 206 -0.97 -6.02 -16.72
CA GLU A 206 -1.76 -5.44 -15.64
C GLU A 206 -1.10 -5.76 -14.29
N PHE A 207 -0.90 -4.73 -13.48
CA PHE A 207 -0.37 -4.81 -12.13
C PHE A 207 -1.45 -4.27 -11.20
N ASP A 208 -2.03 -5.15 -10.39
CA ASP A 208 -3.07 -4.82 -9.41
C ASP A 208 -2.51 -5.03 -8.00
N PHE A 209 -2.22 -3.92 -7.31
CA PHE A 209 -1.75 -3.88 -5.94
C PHE A 209 -2.88 -3.58 -4.98
N ASP A 210 -3.24 -4.53 -4.12
CA ASP A 210 -4.09 -4.31 -2.94
C ASP A 210 -3.17 -4.06 -1.74
N ILE A 211 -3.22 -2.86 -1.16
CA ILE A 211 -2.27 -2.38 -0.16
C ILE A 211 -2.98 -2.17 1.17
N THR A 212 -2.33 -2.58 2.26
CA THR A 212 -2.76 -2.31 3.62
C THR A 212 -1.58 -1.85 4.46
N PHE A 213 -1.81 -0.90 5.35
CA PHE A 213 -0.78 -0.48 6.30
C PHE A 213 -1.42 -0.19 7.65
N GLY A 214 -0.82 -0.71 8.70
CA GLY A 214 -1.29 -0.57 10.07
C GLY A 214 -0.19 0.03 10.93
N GLU A 215 -0.49 1.15 11.60
CA GLU A 215 0.42 1.83 12.53
C GLU A 215 1.79 2.16 11.89
N VAL A 216 1.76 2.95 10.81
CA VAL A 216 2.96 3.59 10.25
C VAL A 216 3.22 4.88 11.04
N GLU A 217 4.34 4.92 11.75
CA GLU A 217 4.79 6.07 12.51
C GLU A 217 5.45 7.11 11.59
N LEU A 218 5.00 8.35 11.71
CA LEU A 218 5.53 9.52 11.01
C LEU A 218 6.13 10.44 12.05
N THR A 219 7.44 10.66 11.99
CA THR A 219 8.13 11.56 12.93
C THR A 219 8.40 12.91 12.28
N ARG A 220 7.81 13.95 12.88
CA ARG A 220 7.89 15.33 12.43
C ARG A 220 9.33 15.83 12.33
N ASN A 221 9.63 16.58 11.28
CA ASN A 221 10.93 17.22 11.15
C ASN A 221 11.03 18.42 12.10
N PHE A 222 12.06 18.43 12.96
CA PHE A 222 12.25 19.50 13.94
C PHE A 222 12.48 20.89 13.31
N LEU A 223 12.94 20.93 12.05
CA LEU A 223 13.26 22.18 11.34
C LEU A 223 12.15 22.66 10.41
N PHE A 224 11.29 21.77 9.91
CA PHE A 224 10.40 22.04 8.77
C PHE A 224 8.92 21.68 9.01
N ASP A 225 8.53 21.33 10.25
CA ASP A 225 7.18 20.81 10.54
C ASP A 225 6.98 19.43 9.88
N TRP A 226 5.76 19.05 9.48
CA TRP A 226 5.52 17.88 8.64
C TRP A 226 6.03 18.14 7.22
N ASP A 227 6.90 17.27 6.71
CA ASP A 227 7.47 17.35 5.36
C ASP A 227 7.58 15.95 4.74
N TYR A 228 7.82 15.88 3.43
CA TYR A 228 8.04 14.61 2.72
C TYR A 228 9.28 13.84 3.25
N TYR A 229 10.22 14.56 3.88
CA TYR A 229 11.43 13.98 4.47
C TYR A 229 11.25 13.54 5.92
N SER A 230 10.01 13.56 6.42
CA SER A 230 9.70 13.10 7.75
C SER A 230 10.01 11.62 7.85
N ARG A 231 10.59 11.23 8.98
CA ARG A 231 11.05 9.85 9.16
C ARG A 231 9.82 8.94 9.23
N VAL A 232 9.81 7.86 8.44
CA VAL A 232 8.72 6.88 8.43
C VAL A 232 9.20 5.54 8.95
N ASP A 233 8.47 4.95 9.89
CA ASP A 233 8.74 3.62 10.41
C ASP A 233 7.43 2.81 10.46
N GLY A 234 7.45 1.54 10.08
CA GLY A 234 6.23 0.74 10.07
C GLY A 234 6.27 -0.42 9.09
N LEU A 235 5.11 -1.08 8.94
CA LEU A 235 4.90 -2.17 8.00
C LEU A 235 3.79 -1.81 7.01
N ILE A 236 4.08 -2.00 5.73
CA ILE A 236 3.08 -1.99 4.66
C ILE A 236 3.05 -3.41 4.07
N GLU A 237 1.86 -3.95 3.90
CA GLU A 237 1.62 -5.24 3.26
C GLU A 237 0.83 -5.01 1.97
N SER A 238 1.20 -5.69 0.90
CA SER A 238 0.47 -5.65 -0.36
C SER A 238 0.37 -7.02 -1.02
N ASN A 239 -0.76 -7.29 -1.65
CA ASN A 239 -0.90 -8.38 -2.61
C ASN A 239 -0.82 -7.78 -4.01
N LEU A 240 0.08 -8.30 -4.84
CA LEU A 240 0.20 -7.94 -6.24
C LEU A 240 -0.35 -9.08 -7.11
N THR A 241 -1.34 -8.79 -7.93
CA THR A 241 -1.73 -9.65 -9.05
C THR A 241 -1.10 -9.10 -10.32
N TYR A 242 -0.16 -9.84 -10.89
CA TYR A 242 0.46 -9.50 -12.17
C TYR A 242 -0.13 -10.39 -13.27
N THR A 243 -0.78 -9.77 -14.25
CA THR A 243 -1.37 -10.43 -15.40
C THR A 243 -0.69 -9.98 -16.69
N VAL A 244 -0.31 -10.94 -17.53
CA VAL A 244 0.19 -10.68 -18.88
C VAL A 244 -0.68 -11.41 -19.87
N GLU A 245 -1.33 -10.64 -20.74
CA GLU A 245 -2.02 -11.12 -21.93
C GLU A 245 -1.14 -10.89 -23.16
N THR A 246 -0.99 -11.91 -24.00
CA THR A 246 -0.32 -11.80 -25.30
C THR A 246 -1.25 -12.32 -26.39
N THR A 247 -1.55 -11.47 -27.36
CA THR A 247 -2.41 -11.79 -28.50
C THR A 247 -1.61 -11.84 -29.80
N ASN A 248 -1.64 -12.98 -30.49
CA ASN A 248 -0.95 -13.26 -31.75
C ASN A 248 -1.98 -13.63 -32.83
N GLY A 249 -2.51 -12.64 -33.55
CA GLY A 249 -3.60 -12.88 -34.50
C GLY A 249 -4.89 -13.30 -33.77
N ASP A 250 -5.30 -14.56 -33.94
CA ASP A 250 -6.50 -15.10 -33.28
C ASP A 250 -6.18 -15.88 -31.98
N ASP A 251 -4.89 -16.07 -31.65
CA ASP A 251 -4.45 -16.82 -30.46
C ASP A 251 -4.13 -15.87 -29.31
N THR A 252 -4.79 -16.05 -28.16
CA THR A 252 -4.55 -15.29 -26.91
C THR A 252 -4.00 -16.20 -25.82
N ASN A 253 -2.92 -15.77 -25.16
CA ASN A 253 -2.35 -16.44 -24.00
C ASN A 253 -2.36 -15.50 -22.80
N ILE A 254 -2.80 -15.99 -21.64
CA ILE A 254 -2.88 -15.21 -20.39
C ILE A 254 -2.08 -15.94 -19.32
N ILE A 255 -1.16 -15.21 -18.68
CA ILE A 255 -0.40 -15.66 -17.52
C ILE A 255 -0.76 -14.75 -16.37
N GLN A 256 -1.13 -15.32 -15.23
CA GLN A 256 -1.37 -14.59 -13.98
C GLN A 256 -0.42 -15.10 -12.89
N GLN A 257 0.12 -14.18 -12.11
CA GLN A 257 1.04 -14.44 -10.99
C GLN A 257 0.61 -13.63 -9.78
N ASP A 258 0.38 -14.30 -8.66
CA ASP A 258 0.01 -13.65 -7.41
C ASP A 258 1.23 -13.57 -6.48
N TRP A 259 1.56 -12.37 -6.05
CA TRP A 259 2.72 -12.02 -5.24
C TRP A 259 2.30 -11.46 -3.89
N ILE A 260 3.08 -11.74 -2.85
CA ILE A 260 2.95 -11.10 -1.55
C ILE A 260 4.14 -10.15 -1.39
N ILE A 261 3.87 -8.89 -1.13
CA ILE A 261 4.85 -7.83 -0.94
C ILE A 261 4.77 -7.36 0.52
N GLU A 262 5.87 -7.46 1.26
CA GLU A 262 5.99 -6.88 2.60
C GLU A 262 7.05 -5.77 2.56
N ILE A 263 6.73 -4.59 3.06
CA ILE A 263 7.61 -3.42 3.08
C ILE A 263 7.81 -3.01 4.53
N THR A 264 9.05 -3.12 5.02
CA THR A 264 9.42 -2.62 6.35
C THR A 264 10.09 -1.26 6.19
N LEU A 265 9.43 -0.22 6.69
CA LEU A 265 9.94 1.15 6.68
C LEU A 265 10.83 1.37 7.90
N ASN A 266 12.03 1.90 7.67
CA ASN A 266 12.99 2.22 8.72
C ASN A 266 13.70 3.55 8.42
N GLY A 267 12.95 4.62 8.65
CA GLY A 267 13.36 5.99 8.41
C GLY A 267 13.36 6.37 6.94
N THR A 268 14.52 6.27 6.28
CA THR A 268 14.71 6.70 4.88
C THR A 268 14.95 5.52 3.93
N ILE A 269 14.77 4.30 4.43
CA ILE A 269 14.98 3.06 3.68
C ILE A 269 13.75 2.18 3.92
N ALA A 270 13.27 1.58 2.84
CA ALA A 270 12.25 0.54 2.85
C ALA A 270 12.90 -0.80 2.48
N GLU A 271 12.89 -1.78 3.40
CA GLU A 271 13.25 -3.17 3.08
C GLU A 271 12.01 -3.84 2.47
N VAL A 272 12.09 -4.23 1.21
CA VAL A 272 11.00 -4.85 0.46
C VAL A 272 11.24 -6.35 0.32
N LYS A 273 10.22 -7.15 0.64
CA LYS A 273 10.19 -8.60 0.47
C LYS A 273 9.08 -8.96 -0.51
N ALA A 274 9.45 -9.32 -1.73
CA ALA A 274 8.52 -9.83 -2.73
C ALA A 274 8.54 -11.37 -2.70
N THR A 275 7.40 -12.01 -2.59
CA THR A 275 7.28 -13.47 -2.50
C THR A 275 6.35 -14.01 -3.59
N TYR A 276 6.84 -14.99 -4.35
CA TYR A 276 6.07 -15.76 -5.32
C TYR A 276 6.52 -17.22 -5.32
N ASN A 277 5.57 -18.16 -5.29
CA ASN A 277 5.84 -19.60 -5.30
C ASN A 277 6.87 -20.11 -4.26
N ASN A 278 6.87 -19.53 -3.05
CA ASN A 278 7.84 -19.78 -1.97
C ASN A 278 9.29 -19.34 -2.27
N ILE A 279 9.48 -18.52 -3.29
CA ILE A 279 10.73 -17.79 -3.54
C ILE A 279 10.52 -16.36 -3.03
N GLN A 280 11.48 -15.86 -2.26
CA GLN A 280 11.47 -14.51 -1.70
C GLN A 280 12.66 -13.71 -2.20
N TRP A 281 12.40 -12.56 -2.79
CA TRP A 281 13.39 -11.57 -3.15
C TRP A 281 13.38 -10.47 -2.08
N THR A 282 14.55 -10.08 -1.61
CA THR A 282 14.69 -9.01 -0.60
C THR A 282 15.64 -7.95 -1.11
N PHE A 283 15.20 -6.70 -1.11
CA PHE A 283 15.98 -5.57 -1.58
C PHE A 283 15.63 -4.29 -0.80
N ASP A 284 16.56 -3.34 -0.80
CA ASP A 284 16.36 -2.04 -0.17
C ASP A 284 15.95 -1.01 -1.22
N HIS A 285 14.89 -0.24 -0.92
CA HIS A 285 14.46 0.94 -1.66
C HIS A 285 14.73 2.20 -0.84
N SER A 286 15.19 3.27 -1.50
CA SER A 286 15.48 4.55 -0.83
C SER A 286 14.29 5.48 -0.95
N LEU A 287 13.85 6.07 0.16
CA LEU A 287 12.73 7.00 0.24
C LEU A 287 13.15 8.47 0.00
#